data_AF-A0A1Y4L4A8-F1
#
_entry.id   AF-A0A1Y4L4A8-F1
#
_cell.length_a   1.000
_cell.length_b   1.000
_cell.length_c   1.000
_cell.angle_alpha   90.00
_cell.angle_beta   90.00
_cell.angle_gamma   90.00
#
_symmetry.space_group_name_H-M   'P 1'
#
loop_
_entity.id
_entity.type
_entity.pdbx_description
1 polymer ?
#
loop_
_entity_poly.entity_id
_entity_poly.type
_entity_poly.pdbx_seq_one_letter_code
_entity_poly.pdbx_strand_id
1 'polypeptide(L)' 'MDFFTNAIDVLQTLVIALGGGLCVWGGINLLEGYGQDNPASKSQGIKQFMAN' A
#
# COMPACT_ATOMS: atom_id res chain seq x y z
N MET A 1 22.58 -21.95 24.03
CA MET A 1 21.30 -21.29 23.68
C MET A 1 21.30 -20.76 22.24
N ASP A 2 22.43 -20.86 21.55
CA ASP A 2 22.70 -20.22 20.24
C ASP A 2 21.78 -20.68 19.11
N PHE A 3 21.34 -21.94 19.11
CA PHE A 3 20.40 -22.43 18.10
C PHE A 3 19.08 -21.64 18.11
N PHE A 4 18.50 -21.45 19.29
CA PHE A 4 17.25 -20.71 19.43
C PHE A 4 17.42 -19.22 19.11
N THR A 5 18.55 -18.62 19.49
CA THR A 5 18.87 -17.24 19.13
C THR A 5 18.95 -17.04 17.62
N ASN A 6 19.63 -17.94 16.89
CA ASN A 6 19.71 -17.87 15.42
C ASN A 6 18.34 -18.07 14.77
N ALA A 7 17.53 -19.00 15.27
CA ALA A 7 16.19 -19.23 14.76
C ALA A 7 15.28 -18.00 14.92
N ILE A 8 15.39 -17.30 16.06
CA ILE A 8 14.65 -16.06 16.32
C ILE A 8 15.09 -14.96 15.35
N ASP A 9 16.39 -14.82 15.10
CA ASP A 9 16.94 -13.76 14.23
C ASP A 9 16.47 -13.92 12.77
N VAL A 10 16.45 -15.16 12.28
CA VAL A 10 15.88 -15.49 10.96
C VAL A 10 14.39 -15.19 10.91
N LEU A 11 13.63 -15.60 11.93
CA LEU A 11 12.19 -15.34 12.00
C LEU A 11 11.89 -13.83 12.02
N GLN A 12 12.64 -13.07 12.80
CA GLN A 12 12.50 -11.62 12.91
C GLN A 12 12.76 -10.95 11.56
N THR A 13 13.81 -11.37 10.86
CA THR A 13 14.13 -10.87 9.52
C THR A 13 12.96 -11.09 8.54
N LEU A 14 12.37 -12.29 8.56
CA LEU A 14 11.22 -12.62 7.71
C LEU A 14 9.99 -11.78 8.06
N VAL A 15 9.68 -11.61 9.35
CA VAL A 15 8.53 -10.80 9.81
C VAL A 15 8.68 -9.34 9.40
N ILE A 16 9.88 -8.76 9.55
CA ILE A 16 10.16 -7.38 9.16
C ILE A 16 10.03 -7.22 7.64
N ALA A 17 10.59 -8.15 6.87
CA ALA A 17 10.52 -8.11 5.40
C ALA A 17 9.06 -8.21 4.90
N LEU A 18 8.27 -9.13 5.44
CA LEU A 18 6.85 -9.29 5.09
C LEU A 18 6.01 -8.09 5.53
N GLY A 19 6.23 -7.59 6.75
CA GLY A 19 5.55 -6.40 7.27
C GLY A 19 5.85 -5.16 6.42
N GLY A 20 7.12 -4.94 6.07
CA GLY A 20 7.52 -3.85 5.19
C GLY A 20 6.89 -3.95 3.80
N GLY A 21 6.90 -5.16 3.21
CA GLY A 21 6.25 -5.42 1.92
C GLY A 21 4.75 -5.13 1.93
N LEU A 22 4.03 -5.61 2.96
CA LEU A 22 2.60 -5.36 3.13
C LEU A 22 2.27 -3.89 3.37
N CYS A 23 3.09 -3.17 4.14
CA CYS A 23 2.91 -1.74 4.36
C CYS A 23 3.04 -0.93 3.06
N VAL A 24 4.06 -1.23 2.24
CA VAL A 24 4.24 -0.57 0.93
C VAL A 24 3.10 -0.91 -0.02
N TRP A 25 2.74 -2.20 -0.13
CA TRP A 25 1.61 -2.63 -0.95
C TRP A 25 0.32 -1.94 -0.52
N GLY A 26 -0.04 -2.03 0.75
CA GLY A 26 -1.26 -1.43 1.29
C GLY A 26 -1.29 0.09 1.11
N GLY A 27 -0.13 0.75 1.26
CA GLY A 27 0.03 2.18 0.99
C GLY A 27 -0.26 2.55 -0.47
N ILE A 28 0.27 1.76 -1.42
CA ILE A 28 0.01 1.98 -2.86
C ILE A 28 -1.47 1.78 -3.17
N ASN A 29 -2.09 0.68 -2.70
CA ASN A 29 -3.51 0.43 -2.94
C ASN A 29 -4.41 1.53 -2.38
N LEU A 30 -4.06 2.10 -1.22
CA LEU A 30 -4.80 3.22 -0.65
C LEU A 30 -4.66 4.49 -1.50
N LEU A 31 -3.47 4.78 -2.02
CA LEU A 31 -3.21 5.91 -2.91
C LEU A 31 -3.81 5.72 -4.31
N GLU A 32 -3.85 4.49 -4.83
CA GLU A 32 -4.51 4.15 -6.09
C GLU A 32 -6.03 4.32 -5.99
N GLY A 33 -6.63 3.87 -4.88
CA GLY A 33 -8.04 4.14 -4.57
C GLY A 33 -8.34 5.60 -4.24
N TYR A 34 -7.32 6.40 -3.88
CA TYR A 34 -7.46 7.83 -3.59
C TYR A 34 -7.65 8.64 -4.89
N GLY A 35 -8.90 8.66 -5.37
CA GLY A 35 -9.35 9.51 -6.46
C GLY A 35 -9.77 8.78 -7.73
N GLN A 36 -9.39 7.52 -7.93
CA GLN A 36 -9.82 6.72 -9.11
C GLN A 36 -11.23 6.13 -8.94
N ASP A 37 -11.62 5.73 -7.71
CA ASP A 37 -12.95 5.15 -7.41
C ASP A 37 -13.96 6.17 -6.87
N ASN A 38 -13.58 7.44 -6.74
CA ASN A 38 -14.50 8.50 -6.38
C ASN A 38 -15.27 8.99 -7.62
N PRO A 39 -16.61 8.80 -7.70
CA PRO A 39 -17.40 9.25 -8.86
C PRO A 39 -17.25 10.75 -9.14
N ALA A 40 -17.07 11.54 -8.07
CA ALA A 40 -16.86 12.98 -8.18
C ALA A 40 -15.50 13.36 -8.79
N SER A 41 -14.45 12.54 -8.63
CA SER A 41 -13.12 12.77 -9.23
C SER A 41 -13.09 12.41 -10.73
N LYS A 42 -13.76 11.32 -11.13
CA LYS A 42 -13.90 10.96 -12.56
C LYS A 42 -14.72 12.01 -13.33
N SER A 43 -15.70 12.62 -12.68
CA SER A 43 -16.56 13.66 -13.27
C SER A 43 -15.87 15.01 -13.42
N GLN A 44 -14.74 15.30 -12.74
CA GLN A 44 -14.03 16.59 -12.87
C GLN A 44 -13.63 16.90 -14.33
N GLY A 45 -13.08 15.91 -15.05
CA GLY A 45 -12.71 16.10 -16.46
C GLY A 45 -13.91 16.36 -17.37
N ILE A 46 -15.05 15.70 -17.12
CA ILE A 46 -16.30 15.92 -17.85
C ILE A 46 -16.90 17.29 -17.53
N LYS A 47 -16.83 17.72 -16.27
CA LYS A 47 -17.27 19.05 -15.84
C LYS A 47 -16.46 20.16 -16.49
N GLN A 48 -15.14 20.00 -16.63
CA GLN A 48 -14.31 20.94 -17.38
C GLN A 48 -14.64 20.95 -18.87
N PHE A 49 -14.98 19.80 -19.46
CA PHE A 49 -15.39 19.73 -20.86
C PHE A 49 -16.77 20.38 -21.10
N MET A 50 -17.74 20.19 -20.20
CA MET A 50 -19.08 20.81 -20.28
C MET A 50 -19.08 22.31 -19.94
N ALA A 51 -18.04 22.81 -19.27
CA ALA A 51 -17.89 24.22 -18.94
C ALA A 51 -17.29 25.04 -20.10
N ASN A 52 -16.88 24.40 -21.20
CA ASN A 52 -16.47 25.04 -22.45
C ASN A 52 -17.64 25.20 -23.43
#